data_AF-X0VPN8-F1
#
_entry.id   AF-X0VPN8-F1
#
_cell.length_a   1.000
_cell.length_b   1.000
_cell.length_c   1.000
_cell.angle_alpha   90.00
_cell.angle_beta   90.00
_cell.angle_gamma   90.00
#
_symmetry.space_group_name_H-M   'P 1'
#
loop_
_entity.id
_entity.type
_entity.pdbx_description
1 polymer ?
#
loop_
_entity_poly.entity_id
_entity_poly.type
_entity_poly.pdbx_seq_one_letter_code
_entity_poly.pdbx_strand_id
1 'polypeptide(L)'
;MDMALILFFPGPEKTTLAAVGGKGHSLIRLTEAGLPVPPGCVLTTEFFEPWFDEIKASAAWSALVKAAPDMWVSLCDELKGLCPALPLTAAQQQALTDLRTALAALDGNVRFAVRSSSP
;
A
#
# COMPACT_ATOMS: atom_id res chain seq x y z
N MET A 1 15.06 -10.85 5.29
CA MET A 1 14.04 -11.70 4.64
C MET A 1 13.23 -10.74 3.81
N ASP A 2 13.23 -10.90 2.49
CA ASP A 2 12.34 -10.10 1.63
C ASP A 2 10.91 -10.35 2.12
N MET A 3 10.18 -9.29 2.45
CA MET A 3 8.79 -9.41 2.86
C MET A 3 7.93 -9.49 1.59
N ALA A 4 6.78 -10.13 1.69
CA ALA A 4 5.87 -10.19 0.56
C ALA A 4 5.33 -8.78 0.26
N LEU A 5 5.23 -8.44 -1.04
CA LEU A 5 4.63 -7.17 -1.46
C LEU A 5 3.10 -7.14 -1.23
N ILE A 6 2.48 -8.31 -1.12
CA ILE A 6 1.05 -8.48 -0.89
C ILE A 6 0.85 -9.58 0.14
N LEU A 7 0.02 -9.31 1.14
CA LEU A 7 -0.37 -10.28 2.17
C LEU A 7 -1.88 -10.50 2.11
N PHE A 8 -2.32 -11.77 2.04
CA PHE A 8 -3.73 -12.14 2.00
C PHE A 8 -4.25 -12.50 3.40
N PHE A 9 -5.52 -12.18 3.67
CA PHE A 9 -6.21 -12.59 4.90
C PHE A 9 -7.63 -13.09 4.59
N PRO A 10 -8.10 -14.20 5.19
CA PRO A 10 -7.36 -15.11 6.07
C PRO A 10 -6.15 -15.78 5.39
N GLY A 11 -5.09 -16.04 6.16
CA GLY A 11 -3.85 -16.64 5.67
C GLY A 11 -2.91 -17.03 6.82
N PRO A 12 -1.88 -17.86 6.58
CA PRO A 12 -0.96 -18.32 7.61
C PRO A 12 0.15 -17.31 7.94
N GLU A 13 0.27 -16.25 7.16
CA GLU A 13 1.38 -15.30 7.23
C GLU A 13 1.23 -14.35 8.42
N LYS A 14 2.22 -14.35 9.30
CA LYS A 14 2.33 -13.37 10.37
C LYS A 14 2.88 -12.06 9.81
N THR A 15 2.38 -10.95 10.33
CA THR A 15 2.82 -9.62 9.91
C THR A 15 3.02 -8.70 11.11
N THR A 16 3.57 -7.52 10.85
CA THR A 16 3.81 -6.47 11.86
C THR A 16 2.97 -5.24 11.54
N LEU A 17 2.69 -4.42 12.55
CA LEU A 17 2.01 -3.13 12.36
C LEU A 17 2.71 -2.27 11.28
N ALA A 18 4.04 -2.23 11.30
CA ALA A 18 4.85 -1.46 10.37
C ALA A 18 4.71 -1.94 8.92
N ALA A 19 4.47 -3.23 8.69
CA ALA A 19 4.39 -3.81 7.35
C ALA A 19 3.03 -3.58 6.66
N VAL A 20 1.92 -3.52 7.42
CA VAL A 20 0.55 -3.48 6.87
C VAL A 20 -0.30 -2.30 7.36
N GLY A 21 0.24 -1.51 8.27
CA GLY A 21 -0.47 -0.41 8.92
C GLY A 21 -1.55 -0.82 9.91
N GLY A 22 -2.04 0.16 10.66
CA GLY A 22 -2.98 -0.06 11.77
C GLY A 22 -4.29 -0.76 11.38
N LYS A 23 -4.85 -0.43 10.22
CA LYS A 23 -6.12 -1.03 9.77
C LYS A 23 -5.91 -2.44 9.26
N GLY A 24 -4.92 -2.65 8.39
CA GLY A 24 -4.56 -3.97 7.86
C GLY A 24 -4.21 -4.94 8.98
N HIS A 25 -3.35 -4.52 9.91
CA HIS A 25 -2.98 -5.31 11.08
C HIS A 25 -4.20 -5.67 11.96
N SER A 26 -5.13 -4.74 12.15
CA SER A 26 -6.36 -5.01 12.92
C SER A 26 -7.28 -6.00 12.21
N LEU A 27 -7.48 -5.86 10.89
CA LEU A 27 -8.29 -6.81 10.11
C LEU A 27 -7.73 -8.23 10.22
N ILE A 28 -6.41 -8.40 10.04
CA ILE A 28 -5.72 -9.68 10.15
C ILE A 28 -5.93 -10.29 11.55
N ARG A 29 -5.72 -9.52 12.62
CA ARG A 29 -5.93 -10.01 13.99
C ARG A 29 -7.38 -10.39 14.29
N LEU A 30 -8.35 -9.64 13.77
CA LEU A 30 -9.77 -9.97 13.92
C LEU A 30 -10.10 -11.26 13.17
N THR A 31 -9.54 -11.46 11.98
CA THR A 31 -9.66 -12.70 11.22
C THR A 31 -9.05 -13.89 11.97
N GLU A 32 -7.84 -13.74 12.52
CA GLU A 32 -7.18 -14.77 13.35
C GLU A 32 -7.98 -15.12 14.61
N ALA A 33 -8.70 -14.15 15.17
CA ALA A 33 -9.60 -14.34 16.30
C ALA A 33 -10.94 -15.01 15.93
N GLY A 34 -11.14 -15.38 14.66
CA GLY A 34 -12.36 -16.06 14.19
C GLY A 34 -13.57 -15.12 14.01
N LEU A 35 -13.37 -13.81 14.02
CA LEU A 35 -14.43 -12.85 13.73
C LEU A 35 -14.74 -12.81 12.23
N PRO A 36 -15.98 -12.50 11.82
CA PRO A 36 -16.41 -12.52 10.43
C PRO A 36 -15.90 -11.30 9.65
N VAL A 37 -14.60 -11.30 9.34
CA VAL A 37 -13.95 -10.30 8.49
C VAL A 37 -14.02 -10.75 7.04
N PRO A 38 -14.48 -9.91 6.10
CA PRO A 38 -14.44 -10.23 4.67
C PRO A 38 -13.00 -10.53 4.21
N PRO A 39 -12.77 -11.57 3.40
CA PRO A 39 -11.46 -11.85 2.84
C PRO A 39 -10.90 -10.67 2.05
N GLY A 40 -9.60 -10.49 2.10
CA GLY A 40 -8.93 -9.40 1.42
C GLY A 40 -7.42 -9.57 1.38
N CYS A 41 -6.75 -8.50 0.98
CA CYS A 41 -5.30 -8.42 1.00
C CYS A 41 -4.84 -7.02 1.40
N VAL A 42 -3.56 -6.92 1.76
CA VAL A 42 -2.86 -5.67 2.02
C VAL A 42 -1.66 -5.58 1.11
N LEU A 43 -1.53 -4.49 0.36
CA LEU A 43 -0.26 -4.08 -0.23
C LEU A 43 0.65 -3.62 0.92
N THR A 44 1.75 -4.32 1.15
CA THR A 44 2.63 -4.03 2.28
C THR A 44 3.39 -2.73 2.06
N THR A 45 4.02 -2.18 3.10
CA THR A 45 4.87 -1.00 2.95
C THR A 45 6.02 -1.20 1.98
N GLU A 46 6.53 -2.42 1.81
CA GLU A 46 7.55 -2.76 0.81
C GLU A 46 7.04 -2.58 -0.62
N PHE A 47 5.75 -2.82 -0.89
CA PHE A 47 5.17 -2.50 -2.19
C PHE A 47 5.33 -1.02 -2.55
N PHE A 48 5.30 -0.11 -1.57
CA PHE A 48 5.39 1.33 -1.81
C PHE A 48 6.82 1.88 -1.74
N GLU A 49 7.80 1.09 -1.28
CA GLU A 49 9.17 1.56 -1.06
C GLU A 49 9.82 2.19 -2.31
N PRO A 50 9.78 1.57 -3.51
CA PRO A 50 10.40 2.16 -4.70
C PRO A 50 9.82 3.54 -5.05
N TRP A 51 8.51 3.72 -4.85
CA TRP A 51 7.83 4.98 -5.08
C TRP A 51 8.20 6.03 -4.03
N PHE A 52 8.36 5.63 -2.77
CA PHE A 52 8.84 6.55 -1.74
C PHE A 52 10.26 7.03 -2.02
N ASP A 53 11.12 6.17 -2.55
CA ASP A 53 12.47 6.57 -2.93
C ASP A 53 12.48 7.59 -4.06
N GLU A 54 11.68 7.39 -5.11
CA GLU A 54 11.50 8.36 -6.19
C GLU A 54 10.95 9.70 -5.68
N ILE A 55 9.91 9.67 -4.83
CA ILE A 55 9.33 10.87 -4.24
C ILE A 55 10.36 11.61 -3.39
N LYS A 56 11.11 10.90 -2.53
CA LYS A 56 12.12 11.50 -1.65
C LYS A 56 13.31 12.08 -2.42
N ALA A 57 13.63 11.53 -3.59
CA ALA A 57 14.66 12.04 -4.49
C ALA A 57 14.21 13.29 -5.27
N SER A 58 12.91 13.60 -5.30
CA SER A 58 12.38 14.73 -6.06
C SER A 58 12.79 16.09 -5.46
N ALA A 59 12.88 17.10 -6.33
CA ALA A 59 13.10 18.49 -5.91
C ALA A 59 11.93 19.01 -5.04
N ALA A 60 10.70 18.62 -5.37
CA ALA A 60 9.49 19.00 -4.64
C ALA A 60 9.54 18.53 -3.18
N TRP A 61 10.01 17.30 -2.93
CA TRP A 61 10.18 16.77 -1.57
C TRP A 61 11.27 17.52 -0.82
N SER A 62 12.42 17.71 -1.46
CA SER A 62 13.54 18.47 -0.89
C SER A 62 13.15 19.91 -0.52
N ALA A 63 12.27 20.53 -1.31
CA ALA A 63 11.71 21.84 -1.03
C ALA A 63 10.72 21.79 0.14
N LEU A 64 9.77 20.85 0.13
CA LEU A 64 8.76 20.70 1.19
C LEU A 64 9.40 20.56 2.58
N VAL A 65 10.43 19.71 2.71
CA VAL A 65 11.11 19.45 3.99
C VAL A 65 11.73 20.73 4.60
N LYS A 66 12.09 21.71 3.76
CA LYS A 66 12.72 22.97 4.18
C LYS A 66 11.75 24.16 4.23
N ALA A 67 10.52 23.96 3.74
CA ALA A 67 9.58 25.04 3.52
C ALA A 67 8.84 25.45 4.80
N ALA A 68 8.49 26.72 4.89
CA ALA A 68 7.57 27.22 5.90
C ALA A 68 6.12 26.79 5.59
N PRO A 69 5.23 26.75 6.61
CA PRO A 69 3.87 26.21 6.45
C PRO A 69 2.99 26.86 5.38
N ASP A 70 3.24 28.13 5.06
CA ASP A 70 2.55 28.87 4.01
C ASP A 70 2.78 28.28 2.60
N MET A 71 3.92 27.63 2.38
CA MET A 71 4.27 26.99 1.10
C MET A 71 3.82 25.52 1.02
N TRP A 72 3.39 24.91 2.13
CA TRP A 72 3.12 23.47 2.18
C TRP A 72 2.02 23.03 1.24
N VAL A 73 0.95 23.82 1.06
CA VAL A 73 -0.17 23.44 0.20
C VAL A 73 0.32 23.25 -1.24
N SER A 74 1.02 24.26 -1.78
CA SER A 74 1.55 24.22 -3.15
C SER A 74 2.53 23.06 -3.36
N LEU A 75 3.45 22.85 -2.42
CA LEU A 75 4.47 21.80 -2.53
C LEU A 75 3.88 20.39 -2.35
N CYS A 76 2.87 20.24 -1.48
CA CYS A 76 2.11 18.99 -1.36
C CYS A 76 1.36 18.69 -2.65
N ASP A 77 0.77 19.68 -3.30
CA ASP A 77 0.03 19.48 -4.54
C ASP A 77 0.96 19.13 -5.72
N GLU A 78 2.15 19.73 -5.76
CA GLU A 78 3.21 19.32 -6.70
C GLU A 78 3.60 17.85 -6.48
N LEU A 79 3.87 17.44 -5.24
CA LEU A 79 4.21 16.06 -4.90
C LEU A 79 3.10 15.07 -5.27
N LYS A 80 1.84 15.40 -4.97
CA LYS A 80 0.68 14.58 -5.38
C LYS A 80 0.60 14.47 -6.91
N GLY A 81 0.96 15.53 -7.63
CA GLY A 81 1.02 15.56 -9.08
C GLY A 81 2.07 14.62 -9.68
N LEU A 82 3.13 14.30 -8.95
CA LEU A 82 4.14 13.32 -9.37
C LEU A 82 3.63 11.87 -9.27
N CYS A 83 2.81 11.57 -8.25
CA CYS A 83 2.41 10.20 -7.92
C CYS A 83 1.79 9.39 -9.09
N PRO A 84 0.88 9.93 -9.93
CA PRO A 84 0.29 9.17 -11.03
C PRO A 84 1.27 8.72 -12.12
N ALA A 85 2.44 9.36 -12.21
CA ALA A 85 3.46 9.06 -13.20
C ALA A 85 4.53 8.08 -12.71
N LEU A 86 4.49 7.68 -11.43
CA LEU A 86 5.47 6.77 -10.85
C LEU A 86 5.37 5.39 -11.51
N PRO A 87 6.46 4.85 -12.08
CA PRO A 87 6.44 3.58 -12.77
C PRO A 87 6.30 2.43 -11.78
N LEU A 88 5.59 1.38 -12.17
CA LEU A 88 5.67 0.10 -11.46
C LEU A 88 6.97 -0.60 -11.84
N THR A 89 7.73 -1.07 -10.84
CA THR A 89 8.83 -2.01 -11.04
C THR A 89 8.31 -3.36 -11.53
N ALA A 90 9.18 -4.20 -12.11
CA ALA A 90 8.80 -5.54 -12.54
C ALA A 90 8.21 -6.38 -11.39
N ALA A 91 8.74 -6.23 -10.17
CA ALA A 91 8.24 -6.92 -8.98
C ALA A 91 6.83 -6.43 -8.58
N GLN A 92 6.58 -5.12 -8.60
CA GLN A 92 5.24 -4.56 -8.33
C GLN A 92 4.23 -4.97 -9.41
N GLN A 93 4.62 -4.98 -10.69
CA GLN A 93 3.76 -5.42 -11.79
C GLN A 93 3.38 -6.89 -11.66
N GLN A 94 4.34 -7.75 -11.31
CA GLN A 94 4.08 -9.16 -11.08
C GLN A 94 3.13 -9.36 -9.89
N ALA A 95 3.38 -8.70 -8.77
CA ALA A 95 2.53 -8.78 -7.58
C ALA A 95 1.08 -8.35 -7.88
N LEU A 96 0.88 -7.24 -8.62
CA LEU A 96 -0.46 -6.82 -9.04
C LEU A 96 -1.12 -7.79 -10.02
N THR A 97 -0.35 -8.46 -10.87
CA THR A 97 -0.87 -9.50 -11.78
C THR A 97 -1.34 -10.73 -11.00
N ASP A 98 -0.56 -11.15 -10.01
CA ASP A 98 -0.90 -12.27 -9.12
C ASP A 98 -2.16 -11.94 -8.30
N LEU A 99 -2.21 -10.71 -7.75
CA LEU A 99 -3.40 -10.22 -7.06
C LEU A 99 -4.63 -10.23 -7.96
N ARG A 100 -4.54 -9.66 -9.17
CA ARG A 100 -5.65 -9.65 -10.12
C ARG A 100 -6.13 -11.07 -10.43
N THR A 101 -5.21 -12.03 -10.59
CA THR A 101 -5.54 -13.44 -10.84
C THR A 101 -6.28 -14.05 -9.66
N ALA A 102 -5.80 -13.82 -8.42
CA ALA A 102 -6.47 -14.28 -7.21
C ALA A 102 -7.86 -13.67 -7.04
N LEU A 103 -8.02 -12.38 -7.33
CA LEU A 103 -9.31 -11.69 -7.25
C LEU A 103 -10.29 -12.12 -8.35
N ALA A 104 -9.80 -12.44 -9.55
CA ALA A 104 -10.62 -12.92 -10.66
C ALA A 104 -11.17 -14.34 -10.42
N ALA A 105 -10.56 -15.10 -9.52
CA ALA A 105 -11.08 -16.39 -9.06
C ALA A 105 -12.30 -16.24 -8.13
N LEU A 106 -12.58 -15.03 -7.63
CA LEU A 106 -13.79 -14.70 -6.91
C LEU A 106 -14.93 -14.45 -7.92
N ASP A 107 -16.18 -14.71 -7.53
CA ASP A 107 -17.34 -14.59 -8.41
C ASP A 107 -17.38 -13.24 -9.17
N GLY A 108 -17.77 -13.28 -10.45
CA GLY A 108 -17.57 -12.19 -11.43
C GLY A 108 -18.25 -10.84 -11.17
N ASN A 109 -18.91 -10.63 -10.02
CA ASN A 109 -19.55 -9.37 -9.61
C ASN A 109 -19.02 -8.82 -8.27
N VAL A 110 -17.90 -9.34 -7.77
CA VAL A 110 -17.31 -8.86 -6.52
C VAL A 110 -16.76 -7.44 -6.69
N ARG A 111 -17.15 -6.54 -5.78
CA ARG A 111 -16.62 -5.18 -5.66
C ARG A 111 -15.66 -5.12 -4.49
N PHE A 112 -14.56 -4.40 -4.66
CA PHE A 112 -13.53 -4.25 -3.63
C PHE A 112 -13.54 -2.84 -3.04
N ALA A 113 -13.24 -2.75 -1.74
CA ALA A 113 -12.97 -1.48 -1.09
C ALA A 113 -11.46 -1.26 -1.02
N VAL A 114 -10.95 -0.23 -1.69
CA VAL A 114 -9.54 0.19 -1.58
C VAL A 114 -9.42 1.18 -0.42
N ARG A 115 -8.62 0.85 0.59
CA ARG A 115 -8.51 1.64 1.84
C ARG A 115 -7.06 1.85 2.21
N SER A 116 -6.71 3.08 2.59
CA SER A 116 -5.39 3.39 3.14
C SER A 116 -5.22 2.80 4.54
N SER A 117 -4.05 2.19 4.80
CA SER A 117 -3.64 1.67 6.11
C SER A 117 -2.22 2.15 6.39
N SER A 118 -2.11 3.21 7.18
CA SER A 118 -0.80 3.81 7.50
C SER A 118 -0.05 2.98 8.56
N PRO A 119 1.28 2.79 8.40
CA PRO A 119 2.16 2.19 9.41
C PRO A 119 2.18 2.99 10.72
#